data_AF-A0A7C3BUL4-F1
#
_entry.id   AF-A0A7C3BUL4-F1
#
_cell.length_a   1.000
_cell.length_b   1.000
_cell.length_c   1.000
_cell.angle_alpha   90.00
_cell.angle_beta   90.00
_cell.angle_gamma   90.00
#
_symmetry.space_group_name_H-M   'P 1'
#
loop_
_entity.id
_entity.type
_entity.pdbx_description
1 polymer ?
#
loop_
_entity_poly.entity_id
_entity_poly.type
_entity_poly.pdbx_seq_one_letter_code
_entity_poly.pdbx_strand_id
1 'polypeptide(L)'
;MQTAFQPSTHEQTVINIIRELPPERVLQLVDFARFLEFQIVRKSYDDWSDEEETETEEGIRASEEKWDESFAKPEAKHVMRAMAREALDDYRAGRTTGITTTPDGRLAPA
;
A
#
# COMPACT_ATOMS: atom_id res chain seq x y z
N MET A 1 -37.69 -8.31 10.03
CA MET A 1 -38.03 -7.33 8.97
C MET A 1 -36.92 -7.38 7.94
N GLN A 2 -37.17 -7.93 6.76
CA GLN A 2 -36.23 -7.88 5.63
C GLN A 2 -36.45 -6.55 4.92
N THR A 3 -35.46 -5.65 4.98
CA THR A 3 -35.39 -4.50 4.09
C THR A 3 -35.10 -5.04 2.69
N ALA A 4 -36.16 -5.16 1.88
CA ALA A 4 -36.01 -5.43 0.46
C ALA A 4 -35.20 -4.26 -0.13
N PHE A 5 -33.93 -4.50 -0.41
CA PHE A 5 -33.09 -3.58 -1.16
C PHE A 5 -33.76 -3.45 -2.53
N GLN A 6 -34.40 -2.32 -2.80
CA GLN A 6 -34.97 -2.03 -4.11
C GLN A 6 -33.79 -1.65 -4.99
N PRO A 7 -33.40 -2.50 -5.96
CA PRO A 7 -32.31 -2.16 -6.85
C PRO A 7 -32.69 -0.89 -7.60
N SER A 8 -31.76 0.07 -7.66
CA SER A 8 -31.99 1.27 -8.45
C SER A 8 -32.28 0.89 -9.91
N THR A 9 -32.98 1.73 -10.67
CA THR A 9 -33.26 1.48 -12.09
C THR A 9 -31.99 1.11 -12.87
N HIS A 10 -30.85 1.68 -12.47
CA HIS A 10 -29.54 1.42 -13.08
C HIS A 10 -28.99 0.03 -12.73
N GLU A 11 -29.15 -0.41 -11.48
CA GLU A 11 -28.76 -1.74 -11.03
C GLU A 11 -29.57 -2.83 -11.76
N GLN A 12 -30.86 -2.62 -11.93
CA GLN A 12 -31.72 -3.54 -12.67
C GLN A 12 -31.31 -3.62 -14.15
N THR A 13 -30.93 -2.50 -14.76
CA THR A 13 -30.40 -2.47 -16.13
C THR A 13 -29.10 -3.29 -16.25
N VAL A 14 -28.16 -3.14 -15.31
CA VAL A 14 -26.90 -3.91 -15.31
C VAL A 14 -27.18 -5.41 -15.17
N ILE A 15 -28.07 -5.81 -14.27
CA ILE A 15 -28.45 -7.21 -14.08
C ILE A 15 -29.06 -7.80 -15.36
N ASN A 16 -29.93 -7.06 -16.05
CA ASN A 16 -30.54 -7.51 -17.29
C ASN A 16 -29.49 -7.68 -18.40
N ILE A 17 -28.55 -6.73 -18.53
CA ILE A 17 -27.45 -6.82 -19.50
C ILE A 17 -26.59 -8.07 -19.24
N ILE A 18 -26.23 -8.35 -17.99
CA ILE A 18 -25.41 -9.53 -17.64
C ILE A 18 -26.13 -10.84 -18.00
N ARG A 19 -27.45 -10.90 -17.83
CA ARG A 19 -28.26 -12.11 -18.11
C ARG A 19 -28.36 -12.44 -19.60
N GLU A 20 -28.25 -11.44 -20.47
CA GLU A 20 -28.39 -11.61 -21.93
C GLU A 20 -27.04 -11.81 -22.64
N LEU A 21 -25.92 -11.63 -21.93
CA LEU A 21 -24.59 -11.68 -22.52
C LEU A 21 -24.03 -13.11 -22.61
N PRO A 22 -23.24 -13.40 -23.67
CA PRO A 22 -22.42 -14.60 -23.73
C PRO A 22 -21.42 -14.66 -22.56
N PRO A 23 -21.09 -15.86 -22.04
CA PRO A 23 -20.20 -16.03 -20.89
C PRO A 23 -18.83 -15.32 -21.04
N GLU A 24 -18.30 -15.26 -22.26
CA GLU A 24 -17.02 -14.63 -22.57
C GLU A 24 -17.06 -13.11 -22.35
N ARG A 25 -18.24 -12.49 -22.45
CA ARG A 25 -18.47 -11.06 -22.22
C ARG A 25 -18.75 -10.74 -20.75
N VAL A 26 -19.28 -11.71 -20.00
CA VAL A 26 -19.49 -11.56 -18.55
C VAL A 26 -18.16 -11.37 -17.83
N LEU A 27 -17.11 -12.11 -18.23
CA LEU A 27 -15.76 -11.93 -17.68
C LEU A 27 -15.22 -10.51 -17.90
N GLN A 28 -15.43 -9.95 -19.10
CA GLN A 28 -15.00 -8.57 -19.41
C GLN A 28 -15.72 -7.53 -18.56
N LEU A 29 -17.00 -7.76 -18.22
CA LEU A 29 -17.74 -6.89 -17.31
C LEU A 29 -17.22 -6.97 -15.87
N VAL A 30 -16.84 -8.16 -15.41
CA VAL A 30 -16.21 -8.34 -14.09
C VAL A 30 -14.86 -7.62 -14.05
N ASP A 31 -14.05 -7.75 -15.09
CA ASP A 31 -12.76 -7.06 -15.18
C ASP A 31 -12.94 -5.53 -15.19
N PHE A 32 -13.94 -5.03 -15.92
CA PHE A 32 -14.27 -3.61 -15.94
C PHE A 32 -14.77 -3.11 -14.57
N ALA A 33 -15.62 -3.88 -13.88
CA ALA A 33 -16.08 -3.53 -12.54
C ALA A 33 -14.93 -3.47 -11.53
N ARG A 34 -13.99 -4.44 -11.60
CA ARG A 34 -12.75 -4.43 -10.79
C ARG A 34 -11.86 -3.23 -11.12
N PHE A 35 -11.77 -2.86 -12.40
CA PHE A 35 -11.05 -1.65 -12.79
C PHE A 35 -11.67 -0.38 -12.18
N LEU A 36 -12.99 -0.26 -12.17
CA LEU A 36 -13.68 0.87 -11.54
C LEU A 36 -13.48 0.89 -10.02
N GLU A 37 -13.57 -0.27 -9.36
CA GLU A 37 -13.24 -0.41 -7.94
C GLU A 37 -11.80 0.04 -7.65
N PHE A 38 -10.85 -0.40 -8.48
CA PHE A 38 -9.45 0.01 -8.37
C PHE A 38 -9.25 1.51 -8.60
N GLN A 39 -9.97 2.14 -9.54
CA GLN A 39 -9.91 3.58 -9.78
C GLN A 39 -10.41 4.39 -8.57
N ILE A 40 -11.44 3.91 -7.87
CA ILE A 40 -11.95 4.56 -6.65
C ILE A 40 -10.91 4.45 -5.54
N VAL A 41 -10.34 3.26 -5.34
CA VAL A 41 -9.27 3.03 -4.35
C VAL A 41 -8.03 3.85 -4.69
N ARG A 42 -7.60 3.86 -5.96
CA ARG A 42 -6.47 4.65 -6.42
C ARG A 42 -6.71 6.15 -6.27
N LYS A 43 -7.91 6.65 -6.59
CA LYS A 43 -8.27 8.05 -6.36
C LYS A 43 -8.25 8.40 -4.87
N SER A 44 -8.66 7.46 -4.01
CA SER A 44 -8.45 7.60 -2.57
C SER A 44 -6.97 7.62 -2.20
N TYR A 45 -6.11 6.82 -2.84
CA TYR A 45 -4.66 6.90 -2.59
C TYR A 45 -4.02 8.18 -3.13
N ASP A 46 -4.42 8.67 -4.31
CA ASP A 46 -3.99 9.95 -4.87
C ASP A 46 -4.43 11.11 -3.97
N ASP A 47 -5.66 11.08 -3.45
CA ASP A 47 -6.20 12.06 -2.49
C ASP A 47 -5.44 12.06 -1.15
N TRP A 48 -4.91 10.90 -0.73
CA TRP A 48 -3.98 10.81 0.40
C TRP A 48 -2.55 11.24 0.03
N SER A 49 -2.16 11.15 -1.25
CA SER A 49 -0.85 11.61 -1.74
C SER A 49 -0.82 13.10 -2.07
N ASP A 50 -1.97 13.75 -2.25
CA ASP A 50 -2.07 15.21 -2.40
C ASP A 50 -1.82 15.94 -1.06
N GLU A 51 -1.80 15.23 0.07
CA GLU A 51 -1.24 15.70 1.36
C GLU A 51 0.27 15.45 1.49
N GLU A 52 0.88 14.75 0.53
CA GLU A 52 2.33 14.73 0.38
C GLU A 52 2.71 16.01 -0.35
N GLU A 53 3.21 17.01 0.39
CA GLU A 53 4.07 18.04 -0.19
C GLU A 53 4.99 17.33 -1.18
N THR A 54 4.77 17.50 -2.48
CA THR A 54 5.62 16.90 -3.50
C THR A 54 7.05 17.22 -3.09
N GLU A 55 7.82 16.21 -2.67
CA GLU A 55 9.13 16.45 -2.08
C GLU A 55 9.98 17.16 -3.14
N THR A 56 10.08 18.49 -3.03
CA THR A 56 10.88 19.28 -3.95
C THR A 56 12.33 18.89 -3.74
N GLU A 57 13.16 18.97 -4.77
CA GLU A 57 14.59 18.68 -4.63
C GLU A 57 15.25 19.52 -3.50
N GLU A 58 14.75 20.73 -3.26
CA GLU A 58 15.15 21.57 -2.13
C GLU A 58 14.62 21.06 -0.78
N GLY A 59 13.37 20.57 -0.73
CA GLY A 59 12.78 19.93 0.45
C GLY A 59 13.51 18.64 0.85
N ILE A 60 13.87 17.81 -0.12
CA ILE A 60 14.69 16.60 0.09
C ILE A 60 16.03 16.99 0.70
N ARG A 61 16.73 17.97 0.10
CA ARG A 61 18.04 18.43 0.59
C ARG A 61 17.97 19.00 2.01
N ALA A 62 16.96 19.81 2.31
CA ALA A 62 16.78 20.35 3.65
C ALA A 62 16.46 19.26 4.68
N SER A 63 15.69 18.24 4.28
CA SER A 63 15.42 17.05 5.10
C SER A 63 16.72 16.28 5.37
N GLU A 64 17.51 15.99 4.33
CA GLU A 64 18.81 15.32 4.44
C GLU A 64 19.77 16.06 5.37
N GLU A 65 19.91 17.39 5.24
CA GLU A 65 20.76 18.20 6.11
C GLU A 65 20.35 18.11 7.59
N LYS A 66 19.03 18.10 7.86
CA LYS A 66 18.49 17.95 9.21
C LYS A 66 18.77 16.55 9.79
N TRP A 67 18.70 15.52 8.96
CA TRP A 67 19.08 14.16 9.34
C TRP A 67 20.57 14.07 9.64
N ASP A 68 21.41 14.65 8.79
CA ASP A 68 22.87 14.70 8.97
C ASP A 68 23.25 15.41 10.26
N GLU A 69 22.65 16.56 10.56
CA GLU A 69 22.88 17.27 11.83
C GLU A 69 22.49 16.40 13.03
N SER A 70 21.36 15.70 12.94
CA SER A 70 20.86 14.83 14.00
C SER A 70 21.80 13.64 14.24
N PHE A 71 22.35 13.04 13.18
CA PHE A 71 23.28 11.93 13.27
C PHE A 71 24.74 12.34 13.54
N ALA A 72 25.09 13.62 13.34
CA ALA A 72 26.42 14.13 13.67
C ALA A 72 26.68 14.12 15.19
N LYS A 73 25.63 14.23 16.00
CA LYS A 73 25.68 14.25 17.47
C LYS A 73 26.37 12.99 18.03
N PRO A 74 27.36 13.13 18.93
CA PRO A 74 28.06 11.98 19.51
C PRO A 74 27.14 10.94 20.16
N GLU A 75 26.06 11.41 20.79
CA GLU A 75 25.06 10.58 21.45
C GLU A 75 24.30 9.71 20.43
N ALA A 76 23.89 10.31 19.30
CA ALA A 76 23.23 9.59 18.21
C ALA A 76 24.15 8.50 17.64
N LYS A 77 25.44 8.81 17.43
CA LYS A 77 26.44 7.82 16.99
C LYS A 77 26.62 6.68 17.99
N HIS A 78 26.57 6.97 19.29
CA HIS A 78 26.67 5.93 20.31
C HIS A 78 25.45 5.00 20.29
N VAL A 79 24.24 5.58 20.26
CA VAL A 79 22.98 4.82 20.20
C VAL A 79 22.91 3.96 18.93
N MET A 80 23.25 4.50 17.77
CA MET A 80 23.28 3.73 16.52
C MET A 80 24.24 2.56 16.56
N ARG A 81 25.45 2.74 17.14
CA ARG A 81 26.39 1.64 17.32
C ARG A 81 25.88 0.58 18.31
N ALA A 82 25.16 0.99 19.34
CA ALA A 82 24.54 0.05 20.28
C ALA A 82 23.46 -0.78 19.58
N MET A 83 22.54 -0.14 18.87
CA MET A 83 21.49 -0.83 18.10
C MET A 83 22.07 -1.77 17.04
N ALA A 84 23.12 -1.34 16.32
CA ALA A 84 23.79 -2.19 15.33
C ALA A 84 24.45 -3.42 15.96
N ARG A 85 25.00 -3.30 17.17
CA ARG A 85 25.55 -4.46 17.90
C ARG A 85 24.45 -5.41 18.36
N GLU A 86 23.38 -4.87 18.93
CA GLU A 86 22.21 -5.65 19.36
C GLU A 86 21.61 -6.45 18.20
N ALA A 87 21.36 -5.79 17.06
CA ALA A 87 20.84 -6.45 15.87
C ALA A 87 21.77 -7.56 15.34
N LEU A 88 23.09 -7.34 15.40
CA LEU A 88 24.06 -8.35 15.00
C LEU A 88 24.09 -9.54 15.97
N ASP A 89 23.97 -9.28 17.27
CA ASP A 89 23.91 -10.32 18.29
C ASP A 89 22.61 -11.14 18.18
N ASP A 90 21.49 -10.49 17.88
CA ASP A 90 20.22 -11.16 17.56
C ASP A 90 20.33 -12.04 16.32
N TYR A 91 20.95 -11.53 15.25
CA TYR A 91 21.18 -12.31 14.03
C TYR A 91 22.06 -13.54 14.31
N ARG A 92 23.17 -13.36 15.02
CA ARG A 92 24.09 -14.45 15.38
C ARG A 92 23.46 -15.47 16.31
N ALA A 93 22.55 -15.03 17.19
CA ALA A 93 21.81 -15.92 18.07
C ALA A 93 20.60 -16.59 17.40
N GLY A 94 20.35 -16.33 16.12
CA GLY A 94 19.20 -16.88 15.40
C GLY A 94 17.85 -16.34 15.87
N ARG A 95 17.82 -15.16 16.51
CA ARG A 95 16.60 -14.48 16.96
C ARG A 95 15.95 -13.62 15.88
N THR A 96 16.55 -13.54 14.70
CA THR A 96 16.01 -12.81 13.56
C THR A 96 15.12 -13.69 12.69
N THR A 97 14.00 -13.13 12.23
CA THR A 97 13.12 -13.76 11.24
C THR A 97 13.52 -13.29 9.85
N GLY A 98 13.80 -14.23 8.94
CA GLY A 98 14.00 -13.90 7.53
C GLY A 98 12.72 -13.34 6.92
N ILE A 99 12.84 -12.48 5.90
CA ILE A 99 11.68 -11.92 5.20
C ILE A 99 11.80 -12.30 3.73
N THR A 100 10.75 -12.89 3.17
CA THR A 100 10.63 -13.25 1.76
C THR A 100 9.51 -12.46 1.10
N THR A 101 9.62 -12.27 -0.22
CA THR A 101 8.53 -11.74 -1.04
C THR A 101 7.58 -12.88 -1.40
N THR A 102 6.28 -12.66 -1.22
CA THR A 102 5.21 -13.58 -1.61
C THR A 102 4.87 -13.42 -3.09
N PRO A 103 4.19 -14.40 -3.73
CA PRO A 103 3.82 -14.30 -5.15
C PRO A 103 2.91 -13.10 -5.51
N ASP A 104 2.16 -12.57 -4.54
CA ASP A 104 1.35 -11.35 -4.66
C ASP A 104 2.14 -10.06 -4.34
N GLY A 105 3.46 -10.16 -4.17
CA GLY A 105 4.37 -9.01 -3.98
C GLY A 105 4.45 -8.47 -2.56
N ARG A 106 3.87 -9.15 -1.56
CA ARG A 106 3.93 -8.74 -0.15
C ARG A 106 5.18 -9.30 0.53
N LEU A 107 5.51 -8.74 1.69
CA LEU A 107 6.59 -9.25 2.53
C LEU A 107 6.00 -10.17 3.61
N ALA A 108 6.59 -11.35 3.79
CA ALA A 108 6.21 -12.31 4.81
C ALA A 108 7.45 -12.91 5.49
N PRO A 109 7.35 -13.41 6.73
CA PRO A 109 8.35 -14.28 7.32
C PRO A 109 8.73 -15.41 6.36
N ALA A 110 10.03 -15.61 6.16
CA ALA A 110 10.59 -16.70 5.36
C ALA A 110 10.44 -18.05 6.06
#